data_AF-A0A813E2J1-F1
#
_entry.id   AF-A0A813E2J1-F1
#
_cell.length_a   1.000
_cell.length_b   1.000
_cell.length_c   1.000
_cell.angle_alpha   90.00
_cell.angle_beta   90.00
_cell.angle_gamma   90.00
#
_symmetry.space_group_name_H-M   'P 1'
#
loop_
_entity.id
_entity.type
_entity.pdbx_description
1 polymer ?
#
loop_
_entity_poly.entity_id
_entity_poly.type
_entity_poly.pdbx_seq_one_letter_code
_entity_poly.pdbx_strand_id
1 'polypeptide(L)'
;DGGGSEGDERGHILQSPELTSQFRNHGHFQRQPPSHQQQQPLNPPMTPQHPAVSSSSLAMSPMAAWERGLLPSRGDYGLRWGEGAARCFSIESDFDEDESVRLMPIPECFICPMSQTPMEDPVMTVDGNVYERSYIEQWMRHRLQQKLRVTSPATNQELPSHRLVSLSALQKAIEAYLAHRPELRGSLHASRSFEEAAQLLQCDLLEKQAAHVSAEDELSLLRDSNEVLFGALGDAERTSASVRRELDQVGATLFGLPSKGWAQEAQDHGAAQLAKHVIETSPEGEVRAALEAFDDYSYHHELGMHLGTEKGLLIEAAVQQGLPANGSAFVLETGCHAGDGTLRAIAAMSGRQGSKLVSTEANPGWLKAAERIVGHAAKNS
;
A
#
# COMPACT_ATOMS: atom_id res chain seq x y z
N ASP A 1 27.74 55.97 -15.34
CA ASP A 1 26.50 56.71 -15.66
C ASP A 1 25.64 55.84 -16.55
N GLY A 2 24.48 55.30 -16.18
CA GLY A 2 23.57 55.64 -15.09
C GLY A 2 22.15 55.64 -15.67
N GLY A 3 21.22 54.90 -15.05
CA GLY A 3 19.78 55.08 -15.23
C GLY A 3 19.03 53.90 -15.84
N GLY A 4 18.37 53.11 -15.00
CA GLY A 4 17.46 52.03 -15.39
C GLY A 4 16.00 52.47 -15.51
N SER A 5 15.16 51.51 -15.89
CA SER A 5 13.75 51.46 -15.49
C SER A 5 13.25 50.02 -15.60
N GLU A 6 12.69 49.54 -14.48
CA GLU A 6 11.98 48.27 -14.31
C GLU A 6 10.79 48.15 -15.26
N GLY A 7 10.55 46.93 -15.76
CA GLY A 7 9.40 46.56 -16.58
C GLY A 7 8.92 45.17 -16.21
N ASP A 8 7.85 45.15 -15.42
CA ASP A 8 7.12 44.01 -14.83
C ASP A 8 6.38 43.22 -15.95
N GLU A 9 6.87 42.05 -16.36
CA GLU A 9 6.14 41.13 -17.26
C GLU A 9 5.33 40.12 -16.44
N ARG A 10 4.11 40.51 -16.08
CA ARG A 10 3.08 39.61 -15.55
C ARG A 10 2.43 38.82 -16.68
N GLY A 11 2.75 37.54 -16.78
CA GLY A 11 1.98 36.57 -17.57
C GLY A 11 0.60 36.34 -16.96
N HIS A 12 -0.45 36.69 -17.69
CA HIS A 12 -1.84 36.43 -17.36
C HIS A 12 -2.13 34.92 -17.41
N ILE A 13 -2.34 34.33 -16.23
CA ILE A 13 -2.95 33.00 -16.04
C ILE A 13 -4.47 33.17 -16.13
N LEU A 14 -5.11 32.43 -17.04
CA LEU A 14 -6.56 32.33 -17.13
C LEU A 14 -7.10 31.62 -15.89
N GLN A 15 -7.95 32.33 -15.15
CA GLN A 15 -8.73 31.85 -14.01
C GLN A 15 -9.95 31.06 -14.46
N SER A 16 -10.29 29.99 -13.73
CA SER A 16 -11.66 29.61 -13.32
C SER A 16 -11.62 28.34 -12.44
N PRO A 17 -12.56 28.17 -11.48
CA PRO A 17 -12.18 28.07 -10.08
C PRO A 17 -12.73 26.85 -9.29
N GLU A 18 -12.18 26.72 -8.08
CA GLU A 18 -12.76 26.18 -6.84
C GLU A 18 -13.10 24.68 -6.73
N LEU A 19 -12.38 23.99 -5.82
CA LEU A 19 -12.96 23.45 -4.57
C LEU A 19 -11.85 22.79 -3.74
N THR A 20 -11.17 23.57 -2.89
CA THR A 20 -10.48 23.00 -1.72
C THR A 20 -10.49 24.04 -0.61
N SER A 21 -11.43 23.92 0.32
CA SER A 21 -11.20 24.35 1.69
C SER A 21 -12.14 23.61 2.63
N GLN A 22 -11.61 23.36 3.84
CA GLN A 22 -12.33 22.98 5.05
C GLN A 22 -12.53 21.48 5.31
N PHE A 23 -11.44 20.82 5.71
CA PHE A 23 -11.52 19.84 6.79
C PHE A 23 -10.56 20.23 7.91
N ARG A 24 -11.07 20.96 8.90
CA ARG A 24 -10.53 20.97 10.26
C ARG A 24 -11.61 21.38 11.27
N ASN A 25 -11.80 20.48 12.24
CA ASN A 25 -12.44 20.65 13.54
C ASN A 25 -13.94 21.02 13.55
N HIS A 26 -14.78 20.18 14.15
CA HIS A 26 -15.01 20.14 15.59
C HIS A 26 -15.89 18.93 15.94
N GLY A 27 -15.40 18.08 16.84
CA GLY A 27 -16.25 17.14 17.56
C GLY A 27 -17.08 17.90 18.60
N HIS A 28 -18.39 17.68 18.59
CA HIS A 28 -19.25 17.83 19.76
C HIS A 28 -20.40 16.83 19.65
N PHE A 29 -20.32 15.78 20.46
CA PHE A 29 -21.41 14.86 20.73
C PHE A 29 -22.49 15.61 21.52
N GLN A 30 -23.68 15.80 20.94
CA GLN A 30 -24.87 16.23 21.68
C GLN A 30 -25.98 15.21 21.44
N ARG A 31 -26.35 14.48 22.50
CA ARG A 31 -27.46 13.51 22.51
C ARG A 31 -28.78 14.27 22.33
N GLN A 32 -29.63 13.82 21.40
CA GLN A 32 -31.04 14.20 21.33
C GLN A 32 -31.94 12.97 21.51
N PRO A 33 -33.13 13.12 22.14
CA PRO A 33 -34.04 12.03 22.48
C PRO A 33 -34.92 11.59 21.29
N PRO A 34 -35.57 10.41 21.35
CA PRO A 34 -36.32 9.87 20.22
C PRO A 34 -37.67 10.58 20.05
N SER A 35 -37.95 11.06 18.84
CA SER A 35 -39.26 11.56 18.43
C SER A 35 -40.07 10.45 17.76
N HIS A 36 -41.28 10.23 18.28
CA HIS A 36 -42.30 9.38 17.69
C HIS A 36 -42.66 9.86 16.27
N GLN A 37 -42.52 9.00 15.26
CA GLN A 37 -43.16 9.19 13.96
C GLN A 37 -44.16 8.07 13.70
N GLN A 38 -45.42 8.51 13.59
CA GLN A 38 -46.59 7.74 13.18
C GLN A 38 -46.39 7.13 11.78
N GLN A 39 -46.73 5.86 11.67
CA GLN A 39 -46.90 5.15 10.40
C GLN A 39 -48.13 5.72 9.65
N GLN A 40 -47.96 6.05 8.37
CA GLN A 40 -49.05 6.13 7.39
C GLN A 40 -48.73 5.21 6.19
N PRO A 41 -49.76 4.61 5.56
CA PRO A 41 -49.60 3.39 4.78
C PRO A 41 -49.15 3.62 3.32
N LEU A 42 -48.38 2.66 2.82
CA LEU A 42 -47.87 2.59 1.44
C LEU A 42 -48.99 2.23 0.45
N ASN A 43 -49.00 2.95 -0.69
CA ASN A 43 -49.85 2.67 -1.86
C ASN A 43 -49.56 1.28 -2.45
N PRO A 44 -50.57 0.58 -3.01
CA PRO A 44 -50.39 -0.75 -3.58
C PRO A 44 -49.71 -0.69 -4.97
N PRO A 45 -48.88 -1.70 -5.33
CA PRO A 45 -48.26 -1.79 -6.64
C PRO A 45 -49.23 -2.28 -7.73
N MET A 46 -49.06 -1.74 -8.93
CA MET A 46 -49.81 -2.10 -10.14
C MET A 46 -49.51 -3.54 -10.59
N THR A 47 -50.55 -4.27 -10.95
CA THR A 47 -50.50 -5.63 -11.53
C THR A 47 -50.30 -5.59 -13.05
N PRO A 48 -49.45 -6.44 -13.64
CA PRO A 48 -49.55 -6.80 -15.06
C PRO A 48 -50.68 -7.81 -15.24
N GLN A 49 -51.57 -7.56 -16.21
CA GLN A 49 -52.60 -8.51 -16.63
C GLN A 49 -51.98 -9.56 -17.56
N HIS A 50 -51.94 -10.82 -17.13
CA HIS A 50 -51.89 -11.99 -18.01
C HIS A 50 -53.22 -12.77 -17.86
N PRO A 51 -53.75 -13.36 -18.95
CA PRO A 51 -55.04 -14.04 -18.94
C PRO A 51 -54.98 -15.34 -18.11
N ALA A 52 -56.06 -15.57 -17.37
CA ALA A 52 -56.25 -16.76 -16.55
C ALA A 52 -56.29 -18.04 -17.39
N VAL A 53 -55.49 -19.03 -16.99
CA VAL A 53 -55.77 -20.45 -17.24
C VAL A 53 -56.00 -21.10 -15.90
N SER A 54 -57.25 -21.49 -15.67
CA SER A 54 -57.77 -22.06 -14.43
C SER A 54 -57.50 -23.56 -14.35
N SER A 55 -56.80 -24.04 -13.30
CA SER A 55 -57.11 -25.32 -12.66
C SER A 55 -56.35 -25.52 -11.33
N SER A 56 -57.00 -25.13 -10.24
CA SER A 56 -57.24 -25.94 -9.04
C SER A 56 -56.13 -26.84 -8.46
N SER A 57 -55.40 -26.33 -7.46
CA SER A 57 -55.07 -27.08 -6.24
C SER A 57 -54.59 -26.10 -5.16
N LEU A 58 -55.42 -25.89 -4.14
CA LEU A 58 -55.01 -25.17 -2.92
C LEU A 58 -54.09 -26.08 -2.10
N ALA A 59 -52.82 -26.18 -2.50
CA ALA A 59 -51.80 -26.80 -1.66
C ALA A 59 -51.34 -25.80 -0.60
N MET A 60 -51.40 -26.20 0.68
CA MET A 60 -50.91 -25.38 1.80
C MET A 60 -49.43 -25.02 1.60
N SER A 61 -49.07 -23.78 1.97
CA SER A 61 -47.67 -23.35 1.99
C SER A 61 -46.85 -24.26 2.92
N PRO A 62 -45.63 -24.69 2.51
CA PRO A 62 -44.79 -25.62 3.27
C PRO A 62 -44.50 -25.20 4.72
N MET A 63 -44.46 -23.89 5.01
CA MET A 63 -44.26 -23.38 6.38
C MET A 63 -45.44 -23.69 7.30
N ALA A 64 -46.68 -23.67 6.79
CA ALA A 64 -47.87 -23.95 7.58
C ALA A 64 -48.04 -25.46 7.89
N ALA A 65 -47.38 -26.33 7.14
CA ALA A 65 -47.34 -27.78 7.39
C ALA A 65 -46.29 -28.15 8.46
N TRP A 66 -45.16 -27.44 8.48
CA TRP A 66 -44.08 -27.62 9.46
C TRP A 66 -44.50 -27.28 10.90
N GLU A 67 -45.22 -26.17 11.10
CA GLU A 67 -45.72 -25.75 12.43
C GLU A 67 -46.72 -26.73 13.05
N ARG A 68 -47.31 -27.64 12.25
CA ARG A 68 -48.27 -28.66 12.70
C ARG A 68 -47.67 -30.04 12.93
N GLY A 69 -46.33 -30.19 12.87
CA GLY A 69 -45.66 -31.45 13.21
C GLY A 69 -45.90 -32.60 12.21
N LEU A 70 -46.34 -32.30 10.99
CA LEU A 70 -46.48 -33.28 9.92
C LEU A 70 -45.11 -33.48 9.26
N LEU A 71 -44.36 -34.49 9.71
CA LEU A 71 -43.10 -34.89 9.06
C LEU A 71 -43.39 -35.33 7.60
N PRO A 72 -42.63 -34.84 6.60
CA PRO A 72 -42.82 -35.22 5.21
C PRO A 72 -42.60 -36.73 5.02
N SER A 73 -43.42 -37.35 4.17
CA SER A 73 -43.28 -38.77 3.86
C SER A 73 -42.00 -38.99 3.04
N ARG A 74 -41.44 -40.21 3.04
CA ARG A 74 -40.25 -40.55 2.23
C ARG A 74 -40.40 -40.22 0.73
N GLY A 75 -41.63 -40.04 0.22
CA GLY A 75 -41.90 -39.62 -1.15
C GLY A 75 -41.67 -38.13 -1.44
N ASP A 76 -41.74 -37.27 -0.43
CA ASP A 76 -41.60 -35.80 -0.60
C ASP A 76 -40.16 -35.40 -0.94
N TYR A 77 -39.18 -36.16 -0.46
CA TYR A 77 -37.79 -35.99 -0.86
C TYR A 77 -37.58 -36.25 -2.35
N GLY A 78 -38.22 -37.29 -2.90
CA GLY A 78 -38.12 -37.63 -4.32
C GLY A 78 -38.75 -36.58 -5.25
N LEU A 79 -39.85 -35.96 -4.82
CA LEU A 79 -40.50 -34.87 -5.56
C LEU A 79 -39.62 -33.62 -5.65
N ARG A 80 -38.98 -33.23 -4.53
CA ARG A 80 -38.07 -32.07 -4.50
C ARG A 80 -36.78 -32.33 -5.30
N TRP A 81 -36.31 -33.58 -5.31
CA TRP A 81 -35.23 -34.01 -6.21
C TRP A 81 -35.64 -33.96 -7.68
N GLY A 82 -36.85 -34.40 -8.01
CA GLY A 82 -37.39 -34.34 -9.36
C GLY A 82 -37.56 -32.90 -9.85
N GLU A 83 -38.04 -31.99 -9.00
CA GLU A 83 -38.19 -30.57 -9.32
C GLU A 83 -36.83 -29.88 -9.52
N GLY A 84 -35.85 -30.18 -8.66
CA GLY A 84 -34.46 -29.72 -8.83
C GLY A 84 -33.81 -30.24 -10.12
N ALA A 85 -34.00 -31.52 -10.44
CA ALA A 85 -33.52 -32.12 -11.67
C ALA A 85 -34.26 -31.61 -12.92
N ALA A 86 -35.57 -31.33 -12.83
CA ALA A 86 -36.37 -30.84 -13.96
C ALA A 86 -35.96 -29.42 -14.38
N ARG A 87 -35.63 -28.54 -13.42
CA ARG A 87 -34.98 -27.25 -13.71
C ARG A 87 -33.69 -27.40 -14.51
N CYS A 88 -33.06 -28.60 -14.47
CA CYS A 88 -31.88 -28.89 -15.26
C CYS A 88 -32.11 -29.22 -16.72
N PHE A 89 -33.36 -29.40 -17.14
CA PHE A 89 -33.70 -29.79 -18.51
C PHE A 89 -34.78 -28.90 -19.13
N SER A 90 -35.28 -27.89 -18.41
CA SER A 90 -36.18 -26.88 -18.96
C SER A 90 -35.40 -25.90 -19.82
N ILE A 91 -35.62 -25.95 -21.14
CA ILE A 91 -35.20 -24.92 -22.07
C ILE A 91 -36.41 -24.02 -22.28
N GLU A 92 -36.41 -22.83 -21.67
CA GLU A 92 -37.36 -21.78 -22.06
C GLU A 92 -36.89 -21.24 -23.41
N SER A 93 -37.70 -21.45 -24.45
CA SER A 93 -37.38 -21.03 -25.81
C SER A 93 -38.42 -20.05 -26.31
N ASP A 94 -38.13 -18.77 -26.17
CA ASP A 94 -38.78 -17.71 -26.94
C ASP A 94 -38.07 -17.63 -28.30
N PHE A 95 -38.60 -18.36 -29.28
CA PHE A 95 -38.12 -18.27 -30.66
C PHE A 95 -38.78 -17.08 -31.35
N ASP A 96 -38.07 -15.95 -31.44
CA ASP A 96 -38.40 -14.88 -32.39
C ASP A 96 -37.85 -15.24 -33.79
N GLU A 97 -38.65 -14.96 -34.83
CA GLU A 97 -38.43 -15.37 -36.24
C GLU A 97 -37.24 -14.68 -36.97
N ASP A 98 -36.37 -13.94 -36.27
CA ASP A 98 -35.16 -13.35 -36.87
C ASP A 98 -33.92 -14.24 -36.65
N GLU A 99 -33.68 -15.10 -37.64
CA GLU A 99 -32.54 -16.00 -37.83
C GLU A 99 -31.17 -15.30 -37.67
N SER A 100 -30.70 -15.25 -36.43
CA SER A 100 -29.28 -15.19 -36.09
C SER A 100 -28.94 -16.47 -35.33
N VAL A 101 -27.87 -17.16 -35.72
CA VAL A 101 -27.38 -18.34 -34.99
C VAL A 101 -26.92 -17.86 -33.61
N ARG A 102 -27.82 -17.83 -32.64
CA ARG A 102 -27.50 -17.54 -31.25
C ARG A 102 -26.80 -18.77 -30.68
N LEU A 103 -25.58 -18.60 -30.19
CA LEU A 103 -24.94 -19.62 -29.36
C LEU A 103 -25.90 -19.91 -28.20
N MET A 104 -26.44 -21.13 -28.15
CA MET A 104 -27.33 -21.53 -27.06
C MET A 104 -26.57 -21.28 -25.74
N PRO A 105 -27.13 -20.49 -24.81
CA PRO A 105 -26.45 -20.17 -23.57
C PRO A 105 -26.15 -21.44 -22.77
N ILE A 106 -25.18 -21.38 -21.86
CA ILE A 106 -24.94 -22.46 -20.90
C ILE A 106 -26.24 -22.65 -20.11
N PRO A 107 -26.82 -23.86 -20.05
CA PRO A 107 -28.01 -24.11 -19.26
C PRO A 107 -27.81 -23.63 -17.81
N GLU A 108 -28.79 -22.89 -17.27
CA GLU A 108 -28.67 -22.30 -15.92
C GLU A 108 -28.39 -23.34 -14.84
N CYS A 109 -28.87 -24.56 -15.03
CA CYS A 109 -28.64 -25.68 -14.14
C CYS A 109 -27.22 -26.20 -14.09
N PHE A 110 -26.39 -25.82 -15.04
CA PHE A 110 -24.96 -26.10 -15.00
C PHE A 110 -24.22 -25.03 -14.20
N ILE A 111 -24.85 -23.88 -13.96
CA ILE A 111 -24.27 -22.75 -13.24
C ILE A 111 -24.52 -22.91 -11.74
N CYS A 112 -23.46 -22.78 -10.96
CA CYS A 112 -23.57 -22.73 -9.51
C CYS A 112 -24.23 -21.41 -9.07
N PRO A 113 -25.28 -21.42 -8.24
CA PRO A 113 -25.91 -20.19 -7.75
C PRO A 113 -25.00 -19.30 -6.89
N MET A 114 -23.91 -19.87 -6.33
CA MET A 114 -22.96 -19.12 -5.50
C MET A 114 -21.82 -18.53 -6.32
N SER A 115 -21.16 -19.34 -7.14
CA SER A 115 -20.00 -18.89 -7.93
C SER A 115 -20.40 -18.23 -9.24
N GLN A 116 -21.66 -18.36 -9.66
CA GLN A 116 -22.17 -17.83 -10.93
C GLN A 116 -21.36 -18.33 -12.15
N THR A 117 -20.73 -19.50 -12.00
CA THR A 117 -19.92 -20.17 -13.02
C THR A 117 -20.34 -21.64 -13.18
N PRO A 118 -20.06 -22.27 -14.33
CA PRO A 118 -20.34 -23.70 -14.52
C PRO A 118 -19.65 -24.57 -13.46
N MET A 119 -20.39 -25.51 -12.90
CA MET A 119 -19.91 -26.41 -11.85
C MET A 119 -18.94 -27.46 -12.39
N GLU A 120 -17.85 -27.69 -11.66
CA GLU A 120 -16.89 -28.77 -11.90
C GLU A 120 -17.17 -29.98 -11.02
N ASP A 121 -17.57 -29.76 -9.76
CA ASP A 121 -17.94 -30.81 -8.81
C ASP A 121 -19.33 -30.49 -8.22
N PRO A 122 -20.40 -30.69 -9.02
CA PRO A 122 -21.75 -30.41 -8.58
C PRO A 122 -22.15 -31.33 -7.42
N VAL A 123 -22.49 -30.73 -6.29
CA VAL A 123 -23.02 -31.39 -5.09
C VAL A 123 -24.39 -30.84 -4.75
N MET A 124 -25.24 -31.72 -4.25
CA MET A 124 -26.58 -31.34 -3.82
C MET A 124 -26.71 -31.34 -2.31
N THR A 125 -27.37 -30.31 -1.78
CA THR A 125 -27.77 -30.19 -0.39
C THR A 125 -29.12 -30.87 -0.12
N VAL A 126 -29.47 -31.07 1.15
CA VAL A 126 -30.69 -31.81 1.56
C VAL A 126 -32.02 -31.14 1.17
N ASP A 127 -31.98 -29.86 0.83
CA ASP A 127 -33.11 -29.09 0.30
C ASP A 127 -33.26 -29.21 -1.23
N GLY A 128 -32.36 -29.94 -1.90
CA GLY A 128 -32.41 -30.22 -3.35
C GLY A 128 -31.71 -29.18 -4.23
N ASN A 129 -31.01 -28.21 -3.64
CA ASN A 129 -30.21 -27.24 -4.41
C ASN A 129 -28.82 -27.78 -4.73
N VAL A 130 -28.32 -27.44 -5.92
CA VAL A 130 -27.03 -27.91 -6.42
C VAL A 130 -26.04 -26.75 -6.43
N TYR A 131 -24.83 -27.02 -5.96
CA TYR A 131 -23.75 -26.06 -5.84
C TYR A 131 -22.44 -26.68 -6.29
N GLU A 132 -21.47 -25.83 -6.61
CA GLU A 132 -20.07 -26.22 -6.63
C GLU A 132 -19.62 -26.62 -5.20
N ARG A 133 -18.94 -27.76 -5.07
CA ARG A 133 -18.54 -28.33 -3.78
C ARG A 133 -17.74 -27.34 -2.94
N SER A 134 -16.70 -26.75 -3.53
CA SER A 134 -15.76 -25.89 -2.80
C SER A 134 -16.47 -24.70 -2.15
N TYR A 135 -17.42 -24.07 -2.88
CA TYR A 135 -18.19 -22.92 -2.41
C TYR A 135 -19.16 -23.29 -1.29
N ILE A 136 -19.96 -24.36 -1.43
CA ILE A 136 -20.92 -24.73 -0.38
C ILE A 136 -20.22 -25.24 0.89
N GLU A 137 -19.11 -25.98 0.76
CA GLU A 137 -18.33 -26.44 1.91
C GLU A 137 -17.69 -25.28 2.66
N GLN A 138 -17.16 -24.28 1.94
CA GLN A 138 -16.61 -23.06 2.55
C GLN A 138 -17.71 -22.27 3.28
N TRP A 139 -18.89 -22.14 2.68
CA TRP A 139 -20.02 -21.47 3.30
C TRP A 139 -20.47 -22.13 4.59
N MET A 140 -20.65 -23.45 4.58
CA MET A 140 -21.01 -24.21 5.79
C MET A 140 -19.94 -24.03 6.88
N ARG A 141 -18.66 -24.12 6.53
CA ARG A 141 -17.54 -23.93 7.45
C ARG A 141 -17.55 -22.52 8.08
N HIS A 142 -17.72 -21.49 7.27
CA HIS A 142 -17.75 -20.10 7.72
C HIS A 142 -18.90 -19.83 8.70
N ARG A 143 -20.10 -20.32 8.39
CA ARG A 143 -21.28 -20.18 9.28
C ARG A 143 -21.07 -20.89 10.61
N LEU A 144 -20.50 -22.09 10.59
CA LEU A 144 -20.18 -22.85 11.80
C LEU A 144 -19.12 -22.15 12.67
N GLN A 145 -18.07 -21.60 12.06
CA GLN A 145 -17.04 -20.83 12.77
C GLN A 145 -17.63 -19.60 13.47
N GLN A 146 -18.58 -18.93 12.84
CA GLN A 146 -19.31 -17.79 13.40
C GLN A 146 -20.43 -18.18 14.38
N LYS A 147 -20.62 -19.48 14.67
CA LYS A 147 -21.71 -20.01 15.49
C LYS A 147 -23.11 -19.60 14.98
N LEU A 148 -23.24 -19.39 13.67
CA LEU A 148 -24.50 -19.10 13.01
C LEU A 148 -25.17 -20.38 12.52
N ARG A 149 -26.49 -20.34 12.37
CA ARG A 149 -27.24 -21.42 11.73
C ARG A 149 -26.78 -21.59 10.28
N VAL A 150 -26.60 -22.83 9.83
CA VAL A 150 -26.23 -23.12 8.44
C VAL A 150 -27.48 -23.02 7.58
N THR A 151 -27.49 -22.09 6.62
CA THR A 151 -28.59 -21.90 5.68
C THR A 151 -28.16 -22.24 4.26
N SER A 152 -29.12 -22.61 3.43
CA SER A 152 -28.97 -22.78 1.99
C SER A 152 -28.71 -21.42 1.35
N PRO A 153 -27.60 -21.23 0.61
CA PRO A 153 -27.28 -19.95 -0.02
C PRO A 153 -28.35 -19.43 -0.98
N ALA A 154 -29.01 -20.32 -1.73
CA ALA A 154 -29.98 -19.92 -2.76
C ALA A 154 -31.36 -19.59 -2.19
N THR A 155 -31.78 -20.27 -1.12
CA THR A 155 -33.14 -20.11 -0.55
C THR A 155 -33.14 -19.39 0.80
N ASN A 156 -31.96 -19.18 1.40
CA ASN A 156 -31.76 -18.69 2.75
C ASN A 156 -32.48 -19.50 3.84
N GLN A 157 -32.92 -20.73 3.55
CA GLN A 157 -33.59 -21.62 4.50
C GLN A 157 -32.56 -22.42 5.30
N GLU A 158 -32.87 -22.72 6.57
CA GLU A 158 -32.00 -23.55 7.41
C GLU A 158 -31.83 -24.95 6.81
N LEU A 159 -30.59 -25.44 6.73
CA LEU A 159 -30.29 -26.79 6.26
C LEU A 159 -30.32 -27.74 7.47
N PRO A 160 -31.30 -28.68 7.54
CA PRO A 160 -31.41 -29.61 8.67
C PRO A 160 -30.24 -30.61 8.76
N SER A 161 -29.48 -30.75 7.67
CA SER A 161 -28.31 -31.61 7.59
C SER A 161 -27.30 -31.03 6.61
N HIS A 162 -26.02 -31.17 6.93
CA HIS A 162 -24.89 -30.67 6.14
C HIS A 162 -24.35 -31.74 5.17
N ARG A 163 -25.06 -32.86 5.01
CA ARG A 163 -24.64 -33.93 4.10
C ARG A 163 -24.77 -33.46 2.65
N LEU A 164 -23.67 -33.54 1.92
CA LEU A 164 -23.61 -33.26 0.49
C LEU A 164 -23.67 -34.57 -0.30
N VAL A 165 -24.43 -34.58 -1.39
CA VAL A 165 -24.53 -35.71 -2.32
C VAL A 165 -23.89 -35.32 -3.64
N SER A 166 -22.82 -36.02 -4.05
CA SER A 166 -22.17 -35.80 -5.33
C SER A 166 -23.08 -36.18 -6.49
N LEU A 167 -23.22 -35.30 -7.49
CA LEU A 167 -24.00 -35.54 -8.69
C LEU A 167 -23.11 -35.86 -9.89
N SER A 168 -22.44 -37.01 -9.85
CA SER A 168 -21.50 -37.44 -10.89
C SER A 168 -22.10 -37.52 -12.30
N ALA A 169 -23.40 -37.76 -12.44
CA ALA A 169 -24.09 -37.73 -13.73
C ALA A 169 -24.19 -36.31 -14.30
N LEU A 170 -24.49 -35.32 -13.45
CA LEU A 170 -24.53 -33.91 -13.83
C LEU A 170 -23.11 -33.40 -14.16
N GLN A 171 -22.12 -33.79 -13.35
CA GLN A 171 -20.71 -33.50 -13.62
C GLN A 171 -20.32 -33.94 -15.04
N LYS A 172 -20.58 -35.21 -15.40
CA LYS A 172 -20.30 -35.73 -16.75
C LYS A 172 -21.08 -35.01 -17.85
N ALA A 173 -22.32 -34.60 -17.58
CA ALA A 173 -23.13 -33.84 -18.53
C ALA A 173 -22.53 -32.45 -18.80
N ILE A 174 -22.09 -31.75 -17.75
CA ILE A 174 -21.42 -30.45 -17.85
C ILE A 174 -20.10 -30.59 -18.61
N GLU A 175 -19.28 -31.57 -18.23
CA GLU A 175 -18.00 -31.87 -18.90
C GLU A 175 -18.21 -32.14 -20.39
N ALA A 176 -19.16 -33.01 -20.73
CA ALA A 176 -19.48 -33.32 -22.13
C ALA A 176 -19.98 -32.09 -22.88
N TYR A 177 -20.84 -31.27 -22.26
CA TYR A 177 -21.35 -30.04 -22.87
C TYR A 177 -20.23 -29.03 -23.17
N LEU A 178 -19.34 -28.78 -22.22
CA LEU A 178 -18.21 -27.87 -22.37
C LEU A 178 -17.15 -28.40 -23.35
N ALA A 179 -16.97 -29.73 -23.42
CA ALA A 179 -16.05 -30.35 -24.37
C ALA A 179 -16.48 -30.17 -25.83
N HIS A 180 -17.79 -30.15 -26.10
CA HIS A 180 -18.34 -29.93 -27.44
C HIS A 180 -18.47 -28.44 -27.81
N ARG A 181 -18.08 -27.52 -26.91
CA ARG A 181 -18.18 -26.07 -27.10
C ARG A 181 -16.89 -25.35 -26.67
N PRO A 182 -15.77 -25.60 -27.36
CA PRO A 182 -14.48 -25.00 -27.01
C PRO A 182 -14.49 -23.47 -27.04
N GLU A 183 -15.41 -22.84 -27.79
CA GLU A 183 -15.59 -21.39 -27.85
C GLU A 183 -15.94 -20.79 -26.48
N LEU A 184 -16.65 -21.56 -25.63
CA LEU A 184 -17.01 -21.13 -24.28
C LEU A 184 -15.83 -21.21 -23.30
N ARG A 185 -14.82 -22.03 -23.59
CA ARG A 185 -13.65 -22.21 -22.69
C ARG A 185 -12.87 -20.91 -22.52
N GLY A 186 -12.67 -20.14 -23.59
CA GLY A 186 -11.94 -18.87 -23.53
C GLY A 186 -12.59 -17.85 -22.58
N SER A 187 -13.91 -17.68 -22.68
CA SER A 187 -14.67 -16.79 -21.80
C SER A 187 -14.66 -17.26 -20.35
N LEU A 188 -14.80 -18.57 -20.11
CA LEU A 188 -14.80 -19.15 -18.77
C LEU A 188 -13.42 -19.07 -18.09
N HIS A 189 -12.33 -19.33 -18.83
CA HIS A 189 -10.97 -19.19 -18.32
C HIS A 189 -10.64 -17.73 -17.99
N ALA A 190 -11.10 -16.77 -18.80
CA ALA A 190 -10.94 -15.35 -18.50
C ALA A 190 -11.61 -14.99 -17.16
N SER A 191 -12.88 -15.35 -16.96
CA SER A 191 -13.61 -15.08 -15.70
C SER A 191 -12.90 -15.65 -14.47
N ARG A 192 -12.39 -16.88 -14.54
CA ARG A 192 -11.62 -17.48 -13.42
C ARG A 192 -10.30 -16.77 -13.16
N SER A 193 -9.56 -16.42 -14.22
CA SER A 193 -8.30 -15.70 -14.08
C SER A 193 -8.48 -14.34 -13.39
N PHE A 194 -9.60 -13.65 -13.64
CA PHE A 194 -9.92 -12.40 -12.96
C PHE A 194 -10.24 -12.61 -11.48
N GLU A 195 -11.00 -13.65 -11.15
CA GLU A 195 -11.36 -13.95 -9.76
C GLU A 195 -10.14 -14.40 -8.94
N GLU A 196 -9.27 -15.23 -9.51
CA GLU A 196 -7.98 -15.61 -8.91
C GLU A 196 -7.07 -14.40 -8.71
N ALA A 197 -6.95 -13.52 -9.72
CA ALA A 197 -6.19 -12.29 -9.60
C ALA A 197 -6.76 -11.34 -8.53
N ALA A 198 -8.08 -11.24 -8.42
CA ALA A 198 -8.75 -10.46 -7.39
C ALA A 198 -8.48 -11.01 -5.98
N GLN A 199 -8.50 -12.33 -5.81
CA GLN A 199 -8.16 -12.97 -4.53
C GLN A 199 -6.70 -12.75 -4.14
N LEU A 200 -5.77 -12.88 -5.10
CA LEU A 200 -4.35 -12.58 -4.86
C LEU A 200 -4.13 -11.13 -4.44
N LEU A 201 -4.77 -10.18 -5.12
CA LEU A 201 -4.72 -8.77 -4.77
C LEU A 201 -5.31 -8.50 -3.38
N GLN A 202 -6.40 -9.19 -3.02
CA GLN A 202 -7.03 -9.05 -1.71
C GLN A 202 -6.13 -9.59 -0.59
N CYS A 203 -5.46 -10.73 -0.81
CA CYS A 203 -4.47 -11.27 0.12
C CYS A 203 -3.28 -10.31 0.30
N ASP A 204 -2.69 -9.82 -0.80
CA ASP A 204 -1.58 -8.86 -0.76
C ASP A 204 -1.95 -7.56 -0.02
N LEU A 205 -3.17 -7.05 -0.24
CA LEU A 205 -3.66 -5.88 0.48
C LEU A 205 -3.75 -6.12 1.99
N LEU A 206 -4.27 -7.27 2.42
CA LEU A 206 -4.38 -7.62 3.83
C LEU A 206 -3.00 -7.78 4.49
N GLU A 207 -2.05 -8.42 3.79
CA GLU A 207 -0.67 -8.58 4.27
C GLU A 207 0.03 -7.22 4.41
N LYS A 208 -0.13 -6.34 3.42
CA LYS A 208 0.42 -4.98 3.46
C LYS A 208 -0.20 -4.14 4.57
N GLN A 209 -1.50 -4.28 4.82
CA GLN A 209 -2.17 -3.61 5.94
C GLN A 209 -1.63 -4.10 7.29
N ALA A 210 -1.41 -5.41 7.46
CA ALA A 210 -0.83 -5.95 8.68
C ALA A 210 0.62 -5.47 8.90
N ALA A 211 1.42 -5.42 7.83
CA ALA A 211 2.79 -4.90 7.91
C ALA A 211 2.83 -3.40 8.25
N HIS A 212 1.89 -2.60 7.72
CA HIS A 212 1.81 -1.17 8.02
C HIS A 212 1.52 -0.92 9.50
N VAL A 213 0.57 -1.66 10.09
CA VAL A 213 0.25 -1.55 11.53
C VAL A 213 1.49 -1.89 12.37
N SER A 214 2.21 -2.96 12.03
CA SER A 214 3.44 -3.34 12.73
C SER A 214 4.53 -2.26 12.65
N ALA A 215 4.66 -1.59 11.50
CA ALA A 215 5.64 -0.52 11.31
C ALA A 215 5.26 0.75 12.09
N GLU A 216 3.96 1.07 12.19
CA GLU A 216 3.47 2.20 13.00
C GLU A 216 3.75 1.98 14.49
N ASP A 217 3.57 0.75 15.00
CA ASP A 217 3.89 0.40 16.38
C ASP A 217 5.39 0.57 16.67
N GLU A 218 6.26 0.11 15.76
CA GLU A 218 7.71 0.25 15.89
C GLU A 218 8.16 1.72 15.85
N LEU A 219 7.56 2.52 14.96
CA LEU A 219 7.81 3.96 14.90
C LEU A 219 7.36 4.68 16.18
N SER A 220 6.27 4.26 16.81
CA SER A 220 5.83 4.81 18.09
C SER A 220 6.86 4.51 19.18
N LEU A 221 7.33 3.28 19.28
CA LEU A 221 8.34 2.87 20.27
C LEU A 221 9.67 3.62 20.11
N LEU A 222 10.10 3.83 18.85
CA LEU A 222 11.31 4.60 18.56
C LEU A 222 11.15 6.08 18.91
N ARG A 223 9.97 6.68 18.70
CA ARG A 223 9.70 8.06 19.12
C ARG A 223 9.77 8.23 20.63
N ASP A 224 9.12 7.34 21.37
CA ASP A 224 9.14 7.36 22.84
C ASP A 224 10.58 7.21 23.37
N SER A 225 11.36 6.30 22.77
CA SER A 225 12.77 6.11 23.12
C SER A 225 13.63 7.34 22.84
N ASN A 226 13.41 8.00 21.69
CA ASN A 226 14.11 9.22 21.35
C ASN A 226 13.77 10.37 22.32
N GLU A 227 12.52 10.49 22.75
CA GLU A 227 12.11 11.52 23.72
C GLU A 227 12.85 11.35 25.06
N VAL A 228 12.99 10.11 25.53
CA VAL A 228 13.78 9.79 26.73
C VAL A 228 15.25 10.15 26.54
N LEU A 229 15.84 9.81 25.39
CA LEU A 229 17.23 10.13 25.08
C LEU A 229 17.47 11.65 25.00
N PHE A 230 16.58 12.41 24.38
CA PHE A 230 16.65 13.87 24.35
C PHE A 230 16.55 14.49 25.74
N GLY A 231 15.70 13.93 26.61
CA GLY A 231 15.63 14.33 28.02
C GLY A 231 16.96 14.12 28.75
N ALA A 232 17.52 12.92 28.64
CA ALA A 232 18.80 12.55 29.25
C ALA A 232 19.97 13.39 28.70
N LEU A 233 19.98 13.69 27.40
CA LEU A 233 20.97 14.56 26.78
C LEU A 233 20.87 15.99 27.35
N GLY A 234 19.67 16.54 27.48
CA GLY A 234 19.46 17.85 28.09
C GLY A 234 19.91 17.91 29.56
N ASP A 235 19.72 16.83 30.32
CA ASP A 235 20.24 16.72 31.69
C ASP A 235 21.78 16.66 31.73
N ALA A 236 22.39 15.92 30.82
CA ALA A 236 23.84 15.85 30.68
C ALA A 236 24.44 17.21 30.30
N GLU A 237 23.83 17.93 29.36
CA GLU A 237 24.25 19.29 28.97
C GLU A 237 24.16 20.27 30.13
N ARG A 238 23.06 20.24 30.90
CA ARG A 238 22.90 21.07 32.11
C ARG A 238 24.00 20.79 33.13
N THR A 239 24.30 19.51 33.37
CA THR A 239 25.37 19.08 34.27
C THR A 239 26.72 19.56 33.76
N SER A 240 27.03 19.37 32.49
CA SER A 240 28.29 19.79 31.87
C SER A 240 28.47 21.31 31.92
N ALA A 241 27.41 22.09 31.70
CA ALA A 241 27.45 23.54 31.81
C ALA A 241 27.69 24.01 33.25
N SER A 242 27.17 23.27 34.25
CA SER A 242 27.45 23.54 35.67
C SER A 242 28.91 23.31 36.01
N VAL A 243 29.44 22.15 35.64
CA VAL A 243 30.85 21.79 35.84
C VAL A 243 31.77 22.80 35.17
N ARG A 244 31.44 23.23 33.94
CA ARG A 244 32.22 24.24 33.21
C ARG A 244 32.26 25.59 33.91
N ARG A 245 31.12 26.04 34.47
CA ARG A 245 31.06 27.28 35.28
C ARG A 245 31.92 27.18 36.55
N GLU A 246 31.90 26.04 37.23
CA GLU A 246 32.75 25.81 38.41
C GLU A 246 34.24 25.81 38.04
N LEU A 247 34.60 25.16 36.92
CA LEU A 247 35.96 25.16 36.39
C LEU A 247 36.44 26.57 36.04
N ASP A 248 35.60 27.38 35.38
CA ASP A 248 35.92 28.77 35.06
C ASP A 248 36.12 29.61 36.34
N GLN A 249 35.31 29.37 37.37
CA GLN A 249 35.41 30.07 38.65
C GLN A 249 36.68 29.69 39.42
N VAL A 250 37.04 28.40 39.44
CA VAL A 250 38.28 27.91 40.03
C VAL A 250 39.50 28.43 39.25
N GLY A 251 39.45 28.38 37.91
CA GLY A 251 40.52 28.85 37.03
C GLY A 251 40.78 30.36 37.17
N ALA A 252 39.72 31.17 37.26
CA ALA A 252 39.83 32.61 37.51
C ALA A 252 40.45 32.91 38.89
N THR A 253 40.14 32.09 39.89
CA THR A 253 40.63 32.27 41.27
C THR A 253 42.08 31.81 41.45
N LEU A 254 42.49 30.72 40.80
CA LEU A 254 43.85 30.17 40.93
C LEU A 254 44.86 30.76 39.95
N PHE A 255 44.47 31.12 38.73
CA PHE A 255 45.42 31.41 37.64
C PHE A 255 45.25 32.78 36.95
N GLY A 256 44.20 33.55 37.25
CA GLY A 256 44.07 34.95 36.83
C GLY A 256 44.04 35.22 35.30
N LEU A 257 43.67 34.23 34.46
CA LEU A 257 43.66 34.37 33.00
C LEU A 257 42.21 34.47 32.44
N PRO A 258 41.92 35.39 31.49
CA PRO A 258 40.61 35.49 30.85
C PRO A 258 40.40 34.43 29.74
N SER A 259 39.26 33.74 29.79
CA SER A 259 38.86 32.53 29.05
C SER A 259 38.56 32.68 27.54
N LYS A 260 39.06 33.72 26.86
CA LYS A 260 38.60 34.04 25.49
C LYS A 260 39.10 33.11 24.37
N GLY A 261 40.05 32.21 24.63
CA GLY A 261 40.66 31.36 23.58
C GLY A 261 39.83 30.13 23.20
N TRP A 262 39.19 29.47 24.16
CA TRP A 262 38.59 28.13 23.95
C TRP A 262 37.12 28.13 23.51
N ALA A 263 36.51 29.31 23.36
CA ALA A 263 35.08 29.42 23.02
C ALA A 263 34.82 29.33 21.50
N GLN A 264 35.80 29.68 20.66
CA GLN A 264 35.63 29.75 19.21
C GLN A 264 35.97 28.43 18.51
N GLU A 265 36.86 27.61 19.10
CA GLU A 265 37.22 26.27 18.61
C GLU A 265 36.12 25.22 18.85
N ALA A 266 35.22 25.44 19.81
CA ALA A 266 34.15 24.50 20.14
C ALA A 266 32.91 24.61 19.23
N GLN A 267 32.79 25.64 18.38
CA GLN A 267 31.64 25.86 17.50
C GLN A 267 31.79 25.31 16.07
N ASP A 268 33.02 24.98 15.64
CA ASP A 268 33.30 24.57 14.24
C ASP A 268 33.22 23.06 14.01
N HIS A 269 32.83 22.27 15.02
CA HIS A 269 32.68 20.80 14.92
C HIS A 269 33.87 20.05 14.28
N GLY A 270 35.08 20.63 14.28
CA GLY A 270 36.28 20.05 13.67
C GLY A 270 36.49 20.34 12.16
N ALA A 271 35.62 21.13 11.53
CA ALA A 271 35.62 21.39 10.09
C ALA A 271 36.93 22.06 9.60
N ALA A 272 37.41 23.10 10.28
CA ALA A 272 38.66 23.76 9.92
C ALA A 272 39.89 22.85 10.08
N GLN A 273 39.90 21.99 11.10
CA GLN A 273 40.98 21.05 11.35
C GLN A 273 41.02 19.94 10.30
N LEU A 274 39.86 19.40 9.91
CA LEU A 274 39.74 18.45 8.80
C LEU A 274 40.27 19.06 7.49
N ALA A 275 39.81 20.26 7.14
CA ALA A 275 40.29 20.94 5.93
C ALA A 275 41.78 21.22 5.97
N LYS A 276 42.32 21.60 7.13
CA LYS A 276 43.77 21.78 7.31
C LYS A 276 44.52 20.46 7.10
N HIS A 277 44.05 19.37 7.72
CA HIS A 277 44.68 18.07 7.61
C HIS A 277 44.75 17.61 6.15
N VAL A 278 43.61 17.58 5.45
CA VAL A 278 43.54 17.12 4.06
C VAL A 278 44.49 17.91 3.15
N ILE A 279 44.56 19.23 3.30
CA ILE A 279 45.45 20.09 2.51
C ILE A 279 46.94 19.81 2.83
N GLU A 280 47.27 19.53 4.08
CA GLU A 280 48.65 19.27 4.51
C GLU A 280 49.13 17.85 4.17
N THR A 281 48.21 16.87 4.09
CA THR A 281 48.55 15.44 3.93
C THR A 281 48.23 14.87 2.55
N SER A 282 47.58 15.63 1.66
CA SER A 282 47.30 15.19 0.27
C SER A 282 47.90 16.14 -0.78
N PRO A 283 48.38 15.62 -1.92
CA PRO A 283 48.83 16.45 -3.03
C PRO A 283 47.67 17.25 -3.66
N GLU A 284 47.98 18.47 -4.10
CA GLU A 284 47.02 19.35 -4.78
C GLU A 284 46.63 18.78 -6.16
N GLY A 285 45.34 18.84 -6.50
CA GLY A 285 44.81 18.33 -7.77
C GLY A 285 44.60 16.81 -7.83
N GLU A 286 44.77 16.09 -6.73
CA GLU A 286 44.60 14.63 -6.64
C GLU A 286 43.39 14.26 -5.77
N VAL A 287 42.23 14.15 -6.41
CA VAL A 287 40.93 13.89 -5.74
C VAL A 287 40.95 12.63 -4.87
N ARG A 288 41.60 11.55 -5.33
CA ARG A 288 41.64 10.28 -4.58
C ARG A 288 42.50 10.38 -3.33
N ALA A 289 43.65 11.04 -3.41
CA ALA A 289 44.53 11.21 -2.26
C ALA A 289 43.89 12.14 -1.21
N ALA A 290 43.13 13.16 -1.64
CA ALA A 290 42.37 13.99 -0.73
C ALA A 290 41.25 13.21 -0.01
N LEU A 291 40.56 12.30 -0.71
CA LEU A 291 39.57 11.40 -0.10
C LEU A 291 40.18 10.44 0.92
N GLU A 292 41.35 9.87 0.64
CA GLU A 292 42.06 9.00 1.59
C GLU A 292 42.45 9.77 2.87
N ALA A 293 43.06 10.94 2.73
CA ALA A 293 43.38 11.81 3.87
C ALA A 293 42.13 12.24 4.66
N PHE A 294 41.02 12.46 3.96
CA PHE A 294 39.74 12.81 4.59
C PHE A 294 39.18 11.64 5.41
N ASP A 295 39.10 10.46 4.81
CA ASP A 295 38.57 9.25 5.45
C ASP A 295 39.42 8.89 6.68
N ASP A 296 40.75 8.94 6.57
CA ASP A 296 41.70 8.67 7.65
C ASP A 296 41.50 9.63 8.84
N TYR A 297 41.44 10.95 8.57
CA TYR A 297 41.24 11.93 9.64
C TYR A 297 39.88 11.76 10.31
N SER A 298 38.83 11.57 9.52
CA SER A 298 37.45 11.47 10.02
C SER A 298 37.25 10.22 10.88
N TYR A 299 37.87 9.09 10.49
CA TYR A 299 37.85 7.86 11.26
C TYR A 299 38.50 8.02 12.64
N HIS A 300 39.63 8.74 12.71
CA HIS A 300 40.39 8.91 13.95
C HIS A 300 39.88 10.02 14.89
N HIS A 301 39.04 10.93 14.41
CA HIS A 301 38.57 12.10 15.18
C HIS A 301 37.06 12.13 15.39
N GLU A 302 36.34 11.05 15.03
CA GLU A 302 34.90 10.87 15.27
C GLU A 302 34.03 12.06 14.83
N LEU A 303 34.39 12.73 13.72
CA LEU A 303 33.74 13.97 13.29
C LEU A 303 32.24 13.82 12.93
N GLY A 304 31.71 12.59 12.89
CA GLY A 304 30.33 12.30 12.56
C GLY A 304 29.96 12.67 11.11
N MET A 305 28.86 12.11 10.61
CA MET A 305 28.24 12.43 9.30
C MET A 305 29.04 12.25 7.98
N HIS A 306 30.35 11.95 8.00
CA HIS A 306 31.06 11.53 6.78
C HIS A 306 30.52 10.20 6.22
N LEU A 307 30.57 10.04 4.89
CA LEU A 307 30.08 8.84 4.20
C LEU A 307 30.87 7.60 4.58
N GLY A 308 32.19 7.77 4.75
CA GLY A 308 33.14 6.68 4.91
C GLY A 308 33.35 5.90 3.61
N THR A 309 34.42 5.10 3.57
CA THR A 309 34.88 4.45 2.34
C THR A 309 33.84 3.54 1.69
N GLU A 310 33.14 2.70 2.45
CA GLU A 310 32.18 1.73 1.92
C GLU A 310 30.97 2.42 1.25
N LYS A 311 30.31 3.35 1.97
CA LYS A 311 29.16 4.08 1.41
C LYS A 311 29.59 5.04 0.30
N GLY A 312 30.78 5.63 0.42
CA GLY A 312 31.36 6.49 -0.61
C GLY A 312 31.52 5.78 -1.96
N LEU A 313 31.95 4.51 -1.97
CA LEU A 313 32.05 3.71 -3.19
C LEU A 313 30.68 3.41 -3.82
N LEU A 314 29.64 3.18 -3.00
CA LEU A 314 28.28 2.99 -3.49
C LEU A 314 27.73 4.25 -4.15
N ILE A 315 27.96 5.43 -3.55
CA ILE A 315 27.56 6.72 -4.13
C ILE A 315 28.29 6.98 -5.43
N GLU A 316 29.60 6.71 -5.49
CA GLU A 316 30.37 6.86 -6.71
C GLU A 316 29.84 5.99 -7.85
N ALA A 317 29.52 4.72 -7.55
CA ALA A 317 28.90 3.80 -8.52
C ALA A 317 27.51 4.27 -8.97
N ALA A 318 26.68 4.78 -8.05
CA ALA A 318 25.36 5.32 -8.38
C ALA A 318 25.45 6.55 -9.27
N VAL A 319 26.40 7.45 -9.01
CA VAL A 319 26.67 8.60 -9.88
C VAL A 319 27.07 8.09 -11.26
N GLN A 320 28.05 7.19 -11.37
CA GLN A 320 28.51 6.63 -12.65
C GLN A 320 27.38 5.99 -13.46
N GLN A 321 26.49 5.24 -12.82
CA GLN A 321 25.32 4.64 -13.47
C GLN A 321 24.33 5.69 -14.02
N GLY A 322 24.19 6.82 -13.33
CA GLY A 322 23.33 7.92 -13.75
C GLY A 322 23.94 8.84 -14.83
N LEU A 323 25.25 8.72 -15.11
CA LEU A 323 25.90 9.58 -16.10
C LEU A 323 25.44 9.23 -17.52
N PRO A 324 25.27 10.22 -18.41
CA PRO A 324 24.93 9.95 -19.81
C PRO A 324 26.06 9.18 -20.50
N ALA A 325 25.72 8.37 -21.51
CA ALA A 325 26.72 7.54 -22.21
C ALA A 325 27.86 8.36 -22.83
N ASN A 326 27.57 9.58 -23.31
CA ASN A 326 28.54 10.51 -23.89
C ASN A 326 28.23 11.96 -23.45
N GLY A 327 29.22 12.85 -23.52
CA GLY A 327 29.04 14.29 -23.29
C GLY A 327 29.19 14.74 -21.83
N SER A 328 28.86 15.99 -21.54
CA SER A 328 28.91 16.55 -20.19
C SER A 328 27.79 16.00 -19.29
N ALA A 329 28.03 16.01 -17.99
CA ALA A 329 27.03 15.66 -16.98
C ALA A 329 26.73 16.86 -16.07
N PHE A 330 25.54 16.88 -15.49
CA PHE A 330 25.17 17.82 -14.43
C PHE A 330 24.78 17.00 -13.20
N VAL A 331 25.45 17.22 -12.08
CA VAL A 331 25.16 16.56 -10.80
C VAL A 331 24.76 17.61 -9.78
N LEU A 332 23.68 17.34 -9.04
CA LEU A 332 23.24 18.14 -7.91
C LEU A 332 23.38 17.31 -6.63
N GLU A 333 24.11 17.86 -5.66
CA GLU A 333 24.26 17.31 -4.32
C GLU A 333 23.61 18.26 -3.32
N THR A 334 22.86 17.71 -2.36
CA THR A 334 22.23 18.47 -1.28
C THR A 334 22.81 18.04 0.07
N GLY A 335 23.46 18.97 0.77
CA GLY A 335 24.17 18.70 2.03
C GLY A 335 25.55 18.09 1.78
N CYS A 336 26.52 18.88 1.32
CA CYS A 336 27.86 18.39 1.02
C CYS A 336 28.80 18.28 2.23
N HIS A 337 28.41 18.76 3.40
CA HIS A 337 29.24 18.72 4.60
C HIS A 337 30.64 19.34 4.32
N ALA A 338 31.72 18.62 4.60
CA ALA A 338 33.10 19.01 4.29
C ALA A 338 33.56 18.60 2.88
N GLY A 339 32.67 18.07 2.04
CA GLY A 339 32.92 17.82 0.62
C GLY A 339 33.38 16.40 0.25
N ASP A 340 33.28 15.41 1.12
CA ASP A 340 33.61 14.01 0.78
C ASP A 340 32.69 13.45 -0.32
N GLY A 341 31.37 13.66 -0.21
CA GLY A 341 30.41 13.32 -1.26
C GLY A 341 30.71 14.06 -2.58
N THR A 342 31.05 15.34 -2.48
CA THR A 342 31.45 16.18 -3.61
C THR A 342 32.68 15.61 -4.32
N LEU A 343 33.73 15.25 -3.58
CA LEU A 343 34.94 14.63 -4.14
C LEU A 343 34.65 13.28 -4.81
N ARG A 344 33.76 12.45 -4.23
CA ARG A 344 33.32 11.19 -4.84
C ARG A 344 32.59 11.43 -6.16
N ALA A 345 31.71 12.42 -6.22
CA ALA A 345 31.01 12.81 -7.45
C ALA A 345 31.99 13.32 -8.52
N ILE A 346 32.99 14.12 -8.14
CA ILE A 346 34.05 14.57 -9.05
C ILE A 346 34.84 13.36 -9.57
N ALA A 347 35.22 12.43 -8.70
CA ALA A 347 35.92 11.21 -9.09
C ALA A 347 35.11 10.35 -10.07
N ALA A 348 33.78 10.22 -9.85
CA ALA A 348 32.87 9.52 -10.76
C ALA A 348 32.78 10.15 -12.16
N MET A 349 32.93 11.48 -12.24
CA MET A 349 32.87 12.24 -13.49
C MET A 349 34.23 12.43 -14.17
N SER A 350 35.31 11.84 -13.63
CA SER A 350 36.66 12.01 -14.15
C SER A 350 36.75 11.69 -15.65
N GLY A 351 37.41 12.59 -16.41
CA GLY A 351 37.56 12.47 -17.87
C GLY A 351 36.39 13.01 -18.70
N ARG A 352 35.30 13.50 -18.08
CA ARG A 352 34.12 14.04 -18.80
C ARG A 352 34.15 15.57 -18.90
N GLN A 353 34.74 16.08 -19.97
CA GLN A 353 34.85 17.52 -20.19
C GLN A 353 33.48 18.23 -20.20
N GLY A 354 33.44 19.41 -19.59
CA GLY A 354 32.25 20.27 -19.56
C GLY A 354 31.18 19.85 -18.55
N SER A 355 31.45 18.85 -17.70
CA SER A 355 30.54 18.45 -16.62
C SER A 355 30.50 19.53 -15.52
N LYS A 356 29.37 19.63 -14.82
CA LYS A 356 29.15 20.58 -13.72
C LYS A 356 28.59 19.86 -12.50
N LEU A 357 29.12 20.19 -11.34
CA LEU A 357 28.62 19.75 -10.03
C LEU A 357 28.13 20.98 -9.29
N VAL A 358 26.92 20.92 -8.74
CA VAL A 358 26.41 21.90 -7.79
C VAL A 358 26.15 21.20 -6.48
N SER A 359 26.81 21.66 -5.43
CA SER A 359 26.69 21.13 -4.07
C SER A 359 26.18 22.22 -3.14
N THR A 360 25.23 21.90 -2.27
CA THR A 360 24.68 22.85 -1.29
C THR A 360 25.00 22.42 0.14
N GLU A 361 25.20 23.37 1.04
CA GLU A 361 25.38 23.12 2.48
C GLU A 361 24.79 24.29 3.27
N ALA A 362 24.04 23.98 4.33
CA ALA A 362 23.38 24.98 5.16
C ALA A 362 24.30 25.49 6.28
N ASN A 363 25.24 24.66 6.74
CA ASN A 363 26.19 25.04 7.76
C ASN A 363 27.40 25.79 7.15
N PRO A 364 27.64 27.06 7.53
CA PRO A 364 28.70 27.86 6.93
C PRO A 364 30.13 27.38 7.27
N GLY A 365 30.33 26.68 8.39
CA GLY A 365 31.62 26.10 8.75
C GLY A 365 31.99 24.92 7.85
N TRP A 366 31.03 24.01 7.67
CA TRP A 366 31.16 22.87 6.75
C TRP A 366 31.33 23.33 5.31
N LEU A 367 30.51 24.28 4.85
CA LEU A 367 30.63 24.85 3.49
C LEU A 367 32.04 25.43 3.25
N LYS A 368 32.59 26.19 4.21
CA LYS A 368 33.94 26.75 4.10
C LYS A 368 35.02 25.67 4.10
N ALA A 369 34.84 24.59 4.85
CA ALA A 369 35.75 23.44 4.80
C ALA A 369 35.69 22.75 3.43
N ALA A 370 34.49 22.51 2.90
CA ALA A 370 34.27 21.93 1.58
C ALA A 370 34.90 22.77 0.47
N GLU A 371 34.71 24.09 0.46
CA GLU A 371 35.33 25.00 -0.52
C GLU A 371 36.86 24.86 -0.54
N ARG A 372 37.47 24.75 0.64
CA ARG A 372 38.93 24.59 0.79
C ARG A 372 39.41 23.22 0.33
N ILE A 373 38.75 22.16 0.77
CA ILE A 373 39.11 20.77 0.45
C ILE A 373 38.91 20.50 -1.03
N VAL A 374 37.73 20.82 -1.56
CA VAL A 374 37.41 20.60 -2.97
C VAL A 374 38.25 21.50 -3.86
N GLY A 375 38.48 22.77 -3.48
CA GLY A 375 39.37 23.67 -4.21
C GLY A 375 40.81 23.18 -4.30
N HIS A 376 41.32 22.53 -3.25
CA HIS A 376 42.65 21.89 -3.23
C HIS A 376 42.68 20.63 -4.11
N ALA A 377 41.69 19.74 -3.94
CA ALA A 377 41.69 18.43 -4.56
C ALA A 377 41.30 18.45 -6.05
N ALA A 378 40.38 19.33 -6.45
CA ALA A 378 39.81 19.39 -7.79
C ALA A 378 40.35 20.55 -8.63
N LYS A 379 41.49 21.13 -8.26
CA LYS A 379 42.11 22.29 -8.94
C LYS A 379 42.36 22.07 -10.45
N ASN A 380 42.48 20.80 -10.86
CA ASN A 380 42.74 20.38 -12.24
C ASN A 380 41.51 19.80 -12.97
N SER A 381 40.33 19.79 -12.34
CA SER A 381 39.13 19.06 -12.80
C SER A 381 38.08 19.95 -13.47
#